data_AF-A0A7C7X3Z5-F1
#
_entry.id   AF-A0A7C7X3Z5-F1
#
_cell.length_a   1.000
_cell.length_b   1.000
_cell.length_c   1.000
_cell.angle_alpha   90.00
_cell.angle_beta   90.00
_cell.angle_gamma   90.00
#
_symmetry.space_group_name_H-M   'P 1'
#
loop_
_entity.id
_entity.type
_entity.pdbx_description
1 polymer ?
#
loop_
_entity_poly.entity_id
_entity_poly.type
_entity_poly.pdbx_seq_one_letter_code
_entity_poly.pdbx_strand_id
1 'polypeptide(L)'
;MARQTSDREDLLRDATGLVERIELQVPESKESIVAGYRKNGALSVYFGEETVYQFNTDFELRRVFQSHHPIKAEAGELVVLRRVREKEQTTLHRRVLSDKEQNTLLAEACQRLGRLAERLQLGDYHCTGKVPPDVAIEDRLQADLEHLVAQPIRIAAVPNVGHFRRK
;
A
#
# COMPACT_ATOMS: atom_id res chain seq x y z
N MET A 1 9.01 29.64 5.72
CA MET A 1 7.88 28.92 5.08
C MET A 1 8.23 27.45 5.13
N ALA A 2 7.79 26.77 6.18
CA ALA A 2 8.23 25.42 6.55
C ALA A 2 7.00 24.58 6.89
N ARG A 3 6.61 23.70 5.96
CA ARG A 3 5.54 22.69 6.10
C ARG A 3 5.91 21.45 5.27
N GLN A 4 7.11 20.92 5.49
CA GLN A 4 7.55 19.67 4.83
C GLN A 4 7.93 18.58 5.84
N THR A 5 7.99 18.90 7.13
CA THR A 5 8.48 17.96 8.16
C THR A 5 7.35 17.24 8.89
N SER A 6 6.19 17.87 9.11
CA SER A 6 5.07 17.26 9.85
C SER A 6 4.32 16.18 9.05
N ASP A 7 4.07 16.43 7.77
CA ASP A 7 3.38 15.50 6.86
C ASP A 7 4.20 14.19 6.65
N ARG A 8 5.53 14.31 6.59
CA ARG A 8 6.46 13.17 6.52
C ARG A 8 6.49 12.32 7.79
N GLU A 9 6.37 12.96 8.96
CA GLU A 9 6.36 12.26 10.25
C GLU A 9 5.07 11.47 10.49
N ASP A 10 3.91 11.95 10.01
CA ASP A 10 2.64 11.23 10.13
C ASP A 10 2.62 9.96 9.26
N LEU A 11 3.16 10.04 8.05
CA LEU A 11 3.24 8.89 7.14
C LEU A 11 4.16 7.78 7.66
N LEU A 12 5.29 8.16 8.25
CA LEU A 12 6.22 7.23 8.90
C LEU A 12 5.66 6.68 10.22
N ARG A 13 4.81 7.44 10.93
CA ARG A 13 4.05 6.97 12.10
C ARG A 13 2.95 5.97 11.73
N ASP A 14 2.24 6.18 10.63
CA ASP A 14 1.24 5.22 10.13
C ASP A 14 1.90 3.93 9.58
N ALA A 15 3.18 4.02 9.17
CA ALA A 15 4.02 2.89 8.78
C ALA A 15 4.73 2.18 9.95
N THR A 16 4.36 2.46 11.22
CA THR A 16 4.95 1.82 12.42
C THR A 16 4.85 0.30 12.46
N GLY A 17 3.92 -0.29 11.70
CA GLY A 17 3.80 -1.74 11.54
C GLY A 17 4.85 -2.39 10.63
N LEU A 18 5.62 -1.59 9.88
CA LEU A 18 6.64 -2.07 8.95
C LEU A 18 7.99 -2.19 9.67
N VAL A 19 8.52 -3.41 9.71
CA VAL A 19 9.84 -3.69 10.28
C VAL A 19 10.97 -3.45 9.28
N GLU A 20 10.67 -3.63 8.01
CA GLU A 20 11.56 -3.36 6.89
C GLU A 20 10.84 -2.35 5.99
N ARG A 21 11.41 -1.18 5.73
CA ARG A 21 10.83 -0.18 4.85
C ARG A 21 11.89 0.67 4.17
N ILE A 22 11.54 1.15 3.00
CA ILE A 22 12.32 2.06 2.18
C ILE A 22 11.44 3.24 1.75
N GLU A 23 12.02 4.43 1.77
CA GLU A 23 11.43 5.65 1.24
C GLU A 23 12.17 6.02 -0.04
N LEU A 24 11.39 6.17 -1.10
CA LEU A 24 11.83 6.39 -2.48
C LEU A 24 11.21 7.68 -2.99
N GLN A 25 12.01 8.46 -3.70
CA GLN A 25 11.55 9.62 -4.46
C GLN A 25 11.80 9.34 -5.94
N VAL A 26 10.76 9.37 -6.76
CA VAL A 26 10.90 9.23 -8.23
C VAL A 26 10.86 10.62 -8.88
N PRO A 27 11.66 10.90 -9.93
CA PRO A 27 11.79 12.27 -10.47
C PRO A 27 10.48 12.86 -11.01
N GLU A 28 9.60 12.02 -11.56
CA GLU A 28 8.32 12.42 -12.16
C GLU A 28 7.22 12.67 -11.12
N SER A 29 7.41 12.22 -9.87
CA SER A 29 6.44 12.43 -8.80
C SER A 29 7.04 13.29 -7.70
N LYS A 30 6.27 14.31 -7.30
CA LYS A 30 6.60 15.08 -6.09
C LYS A 30 6.28 14.29 -4.82
N GLU A 31 5.54 13.19 -4.93
CA GLU A 31 5.14 12.34 -3.81
C GLU A 31 6.28 11.39 -3.44
N SER A 32 6.60 11.32 -2.16
CA SER A 32 7.48 10.27 -1.64
C SER A 32 6.71 8.94 -1.57
N ILE A 33 7.37 7.87 -1.97
CA ILE A 33 6.82 6.52 -1.99
C ILE A 33 7.48 5.76 -0.84
N VAL A 34 6.69 5.30 0.12
CA VAL A 34 7.20 4.44 1.21
C VAL A 34 6.71 3.03 0.96
N ALA A 35 7.62 2.09 0.80
CA ALA A 35 7.27 0.68 0.65
C ALA A 35 7.96 -0.14 1.74
N GLY A 36 7.29 -1.19 2.21
CA GLY A 36 7.90 -2.05 3.21
C GLY A 36 7.08 -3.25 3.63
N TYR A 37 7.68 -4.03 4.52
CA TYR A 37 7.18 -5.31 4.98
C TYR A 37 6.89 -5.27 6.46
N ARG A 38 5.76 -5.88 6.83
CA ARG A 38 5.44 -6.19 8.23
C ARG A 38 6.23 -7.40 8.71
N LYS A 39 6.23 -7.64 10.02
CA LYS A 39 6.89 -8.82 10.65
C LYS A 39 6.53 -10.16 10.03
N ASN A 40 5.32 -10.29 9.48
CA ASN A 40 4.84 -11.50 8.83
C ASN A 40 5.21 -11.57 7.33
N GLY A 41 5.94 -10.58 6.78
CA GLY A 41 6.30 -10.51 5.38
C GLY A 41 5.25 -9.85 4.48
N ALA A 42 4.13 -9.36 5.02
CA ALA A 42 3.10 -8.69 4.22
C ALA A 42 3.60 -7.33 3.71
N LEU A 43 3.51 -7.12 2.39
CA LEU A 43 3.91 -5.89 1.70
C LEU A 43 2.88 -4.77 1.93
N SER A 44 3.35 -3.54 2.08
CA SER A 44 2.54 -2.33 2.07
C SER A 44 3.28 -1.22 1.31
N VAL A 45 2.57 -0.52 0.44
CA VAL A 45 3.11 0.54 -0.42
C VAL A 45 2.27 1.79 -0.24
N TYR A 46 2.91 2.88 0.15
CA TYR A 46 2.35 4.20 0.41
C TYR A 46 2.81 5.11 -0.72
N PHE A 47 1.87 5.73 -1.42
CA PHE A 47 2.11 6.71 -2.48
C PHE A 47 1.64 8.06 -1.97
N GLY A 48 2.57 8.86 -1.46
CA GLY A 48 2.23 10.07 -0.71
C GLY A 48 1.27 9.76 0.44
N GLU A 49 0.56 10.78 0.90
CA GLU A 49 -0.30 10.70 2.10
C GLU A 49 -1.70 10.15 1.81
N GLU A 50 -2.11 10.17 0.54
CA GLU A 50 -3.50 9.92 0.17
C GLU A 50 -3.77 8.47 -0.25
N THR A 51 -2.74 7.74 -0.68
CA THR A 51 -2.91 6.43 -1.28
C THR A 51 -2.02 5.38 -0.64
N VAL A 52 -2.65 4.30 -0.16
CA VAL A 52 -1.97 3.14 0.44
C VAL A 52 -2.54 1.87 -0.13
N TYR A 53 -1.67 0.94 -0.49
CA TYR A 53 -2.01 -0.43 -0.83
C TYR A 53 -1.35 -1.38 0.16
N GLN A 54 -2.16 -2.19 0.83
CA GLN A 54 -1.68 -3.20 1.76
C GLN A 54 -2.06 -4.58 1.24
N PHE A 55 -1.06 -5.43 1.12
CA PHE A 55 -1.20 -6.81 0.70
C PHE A 55 -1.10 -7.75 1.90
N ASN A 56 -1.57 -8.98 1.73
CA ASN A 56 -1.25 -10.09 2.65
C ASN A 56 0.09 -10.74 2.24
N THR A 57 0.44 -11.88 2.84
CA THR A 57 1.68 -12.61 2.53
C THR A 57 1.66 -13.31 1.17
N ASP A 58 0.48 -13.44 0.57
CA ASP A 58 0.25 -14.09 -0.72
C ASP A 58 0.03 -13.07 -1.84
N PHE A 59 0.43 -11.80 -1.60
CA PHE A 59 0.30 -10.70 -2.56
C PHE A 59 -1.15 -10.37 -2.96
N GLU A 60 -2.12 -10.74 -2.14
CA GLU A 60 -3.52 -10.36 -2.35
C GLU A 60 -3.82 -9.05 -1.63
N LEU A 61 -4.57 -8.18 -2.30
CA LEU A 61 -4.96 -6.89 -1.79
C LEU A 61 -5.93 -7.07 -0.62
N ARG A 62 -5.51 -6.65 0.58
CA ARG A 62 -6.35 -6.76 1.79
C ARG A 62 -6.93 -5.43 2.25
N ARG A 63 -6.24 -4.32 2.01
CA ARG A 63 -6.69 -2.98 2.39
C ARG A 63 -6.13 -1.95 1.43
N VAL A 64 -6.95 -0.96 1.13
CA VAL A 64 -6.58 0.23 0.39
C VAL A 64 -7.04 1.44 1.17
N PHE A 65 -6.22 2.47 1.21
CA PHE A 65 -6.67 3.79 1.61
C PHE A 65 -6.54 4.67 0.39
N GLN A 66 -7.63 5.27 -0.07
CA GLN A 66 -7.64 6.15 -1.23
C GLN A 66 -8.62 7.28 -0.95
N SER A 67 -8.23 8.53 -1.23
CA SER A 67 -9.09 9.72 -1.10
C SER A 67 -9.79 9.81 0.27
N HIS A 68 -9.04 9.56 1.35
CA HIS A 68 -9.53 9.55 2.75
C HIS A 68 -10.57 8.47 3.08
N HIS A 69 -10.75 7.48 2.21
CA HIS A 69 -11.68 6.37 2.42
C HIS A 69 -10.93 5.07 2.69
N PRO A 70 -11.09 4.46 3.88
CA PRO A 70 -10.56 3.14 4.13
C PRO A 70 -11.42 2.09 3.44
N ILE A 71 -10.76 1.33 2.57
CA ILE A 71 -11.30 0.22 1.81
C ILE A 71 -10.62 -1.04 2.33
N LYS A 72 -11.40 -2.08 2.61
CA LYS A 72 -10.86 -3.38 3.07
C LYS A 72 -11.42 -4.51 2.23
N ALA A 73 -10.61 -5.53 2.01
CA ALA A 73 -11.08 -6.79 1.47
C ALA A 73 -11.84 -7.56 2.56
N GLU A 74 -13.00 -8.08 2.21
CA GLU A 74 -13.85 -8.88 3.08
C GLU A 74 -14.52 -9.95 2.21
N ALA A 75 -14.23 -11.23 2.47
CA ALA A 75 -14.77 -12.36 1.72
C ALA A 75 -14.55 -12.29 0.19
N GLY A 76 -13.46 -11.63 -0.25
CA GLY A 76 -13.11 -11.51 -1.67
C GLY A 76 -13.67 -10.24 -2.34
N GLU A 77 -14.40 -9.40 -1.61
CA GLU A 77 -14.94 -8.14 -2.09
C GLU A 77 -14.28 -6.95 -1.41
N LEU A 78 -14.19 -5.81 -2.09
CA LEU A 78 -13.72 -4.57 -1.48
C LEU A 78 -14.89 -3.80 -0.85
N VAL A 79 -14.74 -3.44 0.42
CA VAL A 79 -15.78 -2.80 1.23
C VAL A 79 -15.25 -1.48 1.78
N VAL A 80 -16.00 -0.41 1.55
CA VAL A 80 -15.73 0.91 2.12
C VAL A 80 -16.47 1.06 3.44
N LEU A 81 -15.76 1.54 4.46
CA LEU A 81 -16.34 1.91 5.75
C LEU A 81 -16.42 3.43 5.85
N ARG A 82 -17.64 3.97 5.85
CA ARG A 82 -17.89 5.40 6.04
C ARG A 82 -18.53 5.64 7.40
N ARG A 83 -17.92 6.48 8.22
CA ARG A 83 -18.58 7.02 9.43
C ARG A 83 -19.45 8.18 9.00
N VAL A 84 -20.76 8.04 9.17
CA VAL A 84 -21.73 9.12 8.98
C VAL A 84 -22.10 9.61 10.37
N ARG A 85 -21.82 10.89 10.65
CA ARG A 85 -22.31 11.54 11.87
C ARG A 85 -23.69 12.09 11.58
N GLU A 86 -24.70 11.43 12.11
CA GLU A 86 -26.05 11.98 12.18
C GLU A 86 -26.21 12.71 13.52
N LYS A 87 -27.20 13.60 13.61
CA LYS A 87 -27.31 14.66 14.64
C LYS A 87 -27.19 14.16 16.11
N GLU A 88 -27.43 12.87 16.37
CA GLU A 88 -27.30 12.28 17.71
C GLU A 88 -26.47 10.98 17.76
N GLN A 89 -26.06 10.40 16.62
CA GLN A 89 -25.30 9.14 16.57
C GLN A 89 -24.31 9.07 15.41
N THR A 90 -23.19 8.39 15.64
CA THR A 90 -22.24 8.04 14.58
C THR A 90 -22.56 6.64 14.07
N THR A 91 -23.10 6.52 12.86
CA THR A 91 -23.43 5.25 12.22
C THR A 91 -22.31 4.85 11.27
N LEU A 92 -21.86 3.60 11.36
CA LEU A 92 -20.85 3.05 10.44
C LEU A 92 -21.57 2.44 9.22
N HIS A 93 -21.55 3.15 8.10
CA HIS A 93 -22.09 2.64 6.84
C HIS A 93 -21.05 1.76 6.14
N ARG A 94 -21.44 0.51 5.94
CA ARG A 94 -20.70 -0.49 5.15
C ARG A 94 -21.25 -0.47 3.73
N ARG A 95 -20.40 -0.19 2.73
CA ARG A 95 -20.76 -0.27 1.32
C ARG A 95 -19.78 -1.16 0.57
N VAL A 96 -20.29 -2.24 -0.03
CA VAL A 96 -19.52 -3.07 -0.95
C VAL A 96 -19.33 -2.27 -2.25
N LEU A 97 -18.11 -2.24 -2.77
CA LEU A 97 -17.80 -1.62 -4.05
C LEU A 97 -18.39 -2.48 -5.17
N SER A 98 -19.00 -1.83 -6.17
CA SER A 98 -19.45 -2.53 -7.37
C SER A 98 -18.27 -3.13 -8.13
N ASP A 99 -18.50 -4.17 -8.95
CA ASP A 99 -17.45 -4.78 -9.78
C ASP A 99 -16.69 -3.76 -10.62
N LYS A 100 -17.38 -2.73 -11.11
CA LYS A 100 -16.77 -1.62 -11.87
C LYS A 100 -15.82 -0.79 -11.00
N GLU A 101 -16.20 -0.47 -9.77
CA GLU A 101 -15.35 0.26 -8.82
C GLU A 101 -14.15 -0.60 -8.39
N GLN A 102 -14.38 -1.89 -8.13
CA GLN A 102 -13.31 -2.84 -7.79
C GLN A 102 -12.30 -2.96 -8.93
N ASN A 103 -12.76 -3.18 -10.17
CA ASN A 103 -11.89 -3.28 -11.34
C ASN A 103 -11.12 -1.98 -11.61
N THR A 104 -11.77 -0.82 -11.44
CA THR A 104 -11.08 0.48 -11.56
C THR A 104 -9.95 0.59 -10.54
N LEU A 105 -10.23 0.27 -9.27
CA LEU A 105 -9.25 0.34 -8.19
C LEU A 105 -8.07 -0.63 -8.42
N LEU A 106 -8.36 -1.86 -8.87
CA LEU A 106 -7.32 -2.86 -9.17
C LEU A 106 -6.48 -2.43 -10.38
N ALA A 107 -7.10 -1.86 -11.42
CA ALA A 107 -6.38 -1.33 -12.58
C ALA A 107 -5.48 -0.14 -12.19
N GLU A 108 -5.97 0.79 -11.38
CA GLU A 108 -5.17 1.90 -10.85
C GLU A 108 -4.00 1.41 -9.99
N ALA A 109 -4.24 0.43 -9.11
CA ALA A 109 -3.19 -0.19 -8.32
C ALA A 109 -2.12 -0.84 -9.22
N CYS A 110 -2.54 -1.62 -10.21
CA CYS A 110 -1.64 -2.27 -11.15
C CYS A 110 -0.80 -1.25 -11.95
N GLN A 111 -1.41 -0.15 -12.41
CA GLN A 111 -0.70 0.91 -13.12
C GLN A 111 0.32 1.62 -12.22
N ARG A 112 -0.05 1.98 -10.99
CA ARG A 112 0.85 2.66 -10.05
C ARG A 112 2.02 1.76 -9.62
N LEU A 113 1.74 0.50 -9.30
CA LEU A 113 2.76 -0.47 -8.91
C LEU A 113 3.66 -0.84 -10.09
N GLY A 114 3.11 -0.96 -11.30
CA GLY A 114 3.88 -1.18 -12.53
C GLY A 114 4.85 -0.05 -12.81
N ARG A 115 4.39 1.21 -12.73
CA ARG A 115 5.29 2.36 -12.84
C ARG A 115 6.40 2.35 -11.80
N LEU A 116 6.09 2.00 -10.55
CA LEU A 116 7.11 1.88 -9.51
C LEU A 116 8.11 0.76 -9.82
N ALA A 117 7.64 -0.41 -10.26
CA ALA A 117 8.48 -1.54 -10.64
C ALA A 117 9.43 -1.17 -11.79
N GLU A 118 8.92 -0.55 -12.85
CA GLU A 118 9.72 -0.08 -13.98
C GLU A 118 10.80 0.92 -13.53
N ARG A 119 10.46 1.88 -12.64
CA ARG A 119 11.43 2.86 -12.14
C ARG A 119 12.51 2.23 -11.27
N LEU A 120 12.14 1.26 -10.42
CA LEU A 120 13.11 0.48 -9.66
C LEU A 120 14.05 -0.29 -10.59
N GLN A 121 13.50 -0.93 -11.62
CA GLN A 121 14.29 -1.68 -12.62
C GLN A 121 15.24 -0.78 -13.41
N LEU A 122 14.80 0.42 -13.78
CA LEU A 122 15.63 1.41 -14.46
C LEU A 122 16.65 2.09 -13.55
N GLY A 123 16.54 1.91 -12.22
CA GLY A 123 17.33 2.65 -11.23
C GLY A 123 16.97 4.14 -11.16
N ASP A 124 15.81 4.53 -11.68
CA ASP A 124 15.35 5.92 -11.77
C ASP A 124 14.57 6.35 -10.53
N TYR A 125 15.25 6.28 -9.38
CA TYR A 125 14.72 6.65 -8.08
C TYR A 125 15.82 7.16 -7.17
N HIS A 126 15.44 7.92 -6.16
CA HIS A 126 16.31 8.40 -5.10
C HIS A 126 15.84 7.83 -3.76
N CYS A 127 16.67 7.01 -3.12
CA CYS A 127 16.39 6.49 -1.79
C CYS A 127 16.62 7.60 -0.76
N THR A 128 15.54 8.10 -0.15
CA THR A 128 15.60 9.16 0.87
C THR A 128 15.72 8.59 2.28
N GLY A 129 15.36 7.32 2.48
CA GLY A 129 15.47 6.66 3.78
C GLY A 129 15.27 5.15 3.72
N LYS A 130 15.91 4.41 4.63
CA LYS A 130 15.78 2.96 4.72
C LYS A 130 15.92 2.45 6.15
N VAL A 131 15.07 1.51 6.55
CA VAL A 131 15.05 0.89 7.88
C VAL A 131 14.72 -0.59 7.76
N PRO A 132 15.60 -1.52 8.15
CA PRO A 132 17.00 -1.31 8.54
C PRO A 132 17.88 -0.92 7.33
N PRO A 133 18.95 -0.12 7.51
CA PRO A 133 19.79 0.35 6.41
C PRO A 133 20.62 -0.75 5.74
N ASP A 134 20.89 -1.86 6.44
CA ASP A 134 21.73 -2.95 5.94
C ASP A 134 20.97 -4.01 5.13
N VAL A 135 19.65 -3.85 4.99
CA VAL A 135 18.80 -4.79 4.24
C VAL A 135 18.65 -4.31 2.80
N ALA A 136 18.82 -5.22 1.84
CA ALA A 136 18.51 -5.01 0.43
C ALA A 136 16.99 -5.06 0.19
N ILE A 137 16.28 -4.04 0.69
CA ILE A 137 14.82 -3.93 0.57
C ILE A 137 14.44 -3.63 -0.87
N GLU A 138 15.31 -2.90 -1.58
CA GLU A 138 15.19 -2.53 -3.00
C GLU A 138 14.98 -3.76 -3.88
N ASP A 139 15.91 -4.72 -3.84
CA ASP A 139 15.89 -5.93 -4.66
C ASP A 139 14.65 -6.78 -4.38
N ARG A 140 14.30 -6.91 -3.09
CA ARG A 140 13.12 -7.65 -2.67
C ARG A 140 11.84 -6.96 -3.14
N LEU A 141 11.76 -5.65 -2.98
CA LEU A 141 10.63 -4.84 -3.43
C LEU A 141 10.46 -4.91 -4.94
N GLN A 142 11.54 -4.83 -5.71
CA GLN A 142 11.48 -4.99 -7.15
C GLN A 142 10.91 -6.35 -7.54
N ALA A 143 11.45 -7.45 -6.99
CA ALA A 143 10.98 -8.80 -7.30
C ALA A 143 9.50 -9.00 -6.91
N ASP A 144 9.09 -8.50 -5.75
CA ASP A 144 7.72 -8.62 -5.25
C ASP A 144 6.74 -7.77 -6.07
N LEU A 145 7.16 -6.57 -6.52
CA LEU A 145 6.36 -5.73 -7.42
C LEU A 145 6.25 -6.32 -8.83
N GLU A 146 7.35 -6.84 -9.39
CA GLU A 146 7.34 -7.56 -10.67
C GLU A 146 6.38 -8.76 -10.62
N HIS A 147 6.38 -9.51 -9.52
CA HIS A 147 5.43 -10.60 -9.31
C HIS A 147 3.97 -10.12 -9.25
N LEU A 148 3.73 -9.00 -8.57
CA LEU A 148 2.40 -8.38 -8.44
C LEU A 148 1.85 -7.87 -9.76
N VAL A 149 2.69 -7.36 -10.66
CA VAL A 149 2.25 -6.82 -11.95
C VAL A 149 2.22 -7.86 -13.07
N ALA A 150 2.97 -8.95 -12.92
CA ALA A 150 2.92 -10.10 -13.83
C ALA A 150 1.58 -10.86 -13.76
N GLN A 151 0.80 -10.67 -12.70
CA GLN A 151 -0.48 -11.34 -12.47
C GLN A 151 -1.58 -10.31 -12.13
N PRO A 152 -2.86 -10.60 -12.41
CA PRO A 152 -3.94 -9.74 -11.95
C PRO A 152 -3.97 -9.72 -10.41
N ILE A 153 -3.93 -8.51 -9.82
CA ILE A 153 -4.03 -8.31 -8.37
C ILE A 153 -5.35 -8.93 -7.89
N ARG A 154 -5.26 -9.90 -6.98
CA ARG A 154 -6.42 -10.56 -6.38
C ARG A 154 -6.84 -9.86 -5.11
N ILE A 155 -8.14 -9.84 -4.84
CA ILE A 155 -8.69 -9.34 -3.58
C ILE A 155 -8.63 -10.48 -2.55
N ALA A 156 -8.05 -10.20 -1.38
CA ALA A 156 -7.88 -11.20 -0.34
C ALA A 156 -9.24 -11.70 0.17
N ALA A 157 -9.50 -13.01 0.05
CA ALA A 157 -10.68 -13.63 0.66
C ALA A 157 -10.58 -13.61 2.20
N VAL A 158 -9.36 -13.78 2.72
CA VAL A 158 -9.03 -13.71 4.14
C VAL A 158 -7.94 -12.65 4.35
N PRO A 159 -8.20 -11.59 5.14
CA PRO A 159 -7.28 -10.45 5.26
C PRO A 159 -5.97 -10.79 6.01
N ASN A 160 -5.95 -11.90 6.76
CA ASN A 160 -4.80 -12.40 7.49
C ASN A 160 -4.46 -13.81 7.00
N VAL A 161 -3.84 -13.90 5.83
CA VAL A 161 -3.16 -15.14 5.47
C VAL A 161 -1.78 -15.06 6.12
N GLY A 162 -1.46 -16.05 6.93
CA GLY A 162 -0.22 -16.13 7.68
C GLY A 162 0.57 -17.32 7.19
N HIS A 163 1.13 -17.27 5.99
CA HIS A 163 2.13 -18.26 5.62
C HIS A 163 3.43 -17.90 6.33
N PHE A 164 3.71 -18.64 7.41
CA PHE A 164 5.02 -18.71 8.05
C PHE A 164 6.02 -19.20 6.98
N ARG A 165 6.57 -18.29 6.16
CA ARG A 165 7.74 -18.61 5.33
C ARG A 165 8.92 -18.77 6.27
N ARG A 166 9.09 -19.98 6.81
CA ARG A 166 10.37 -20.47 7.31
C ARG A 166 11.33 -20.45 6.13
N LYS A 167 12.26 -19.50 6.10
CA LYS A 167 13.57 -19.72 5.50
C LYS A 167 14.47 -20.31 6.58
#